data_AF-A0AAN6DWF2-F1
#
_entry.id   AF-A0AAN6DWF2-F1
#
_cell.length_a   1.000
_cell.length_b   1.000
_cell.length_c   1.000
_cell.angle_alpha   90.00
_cell.angle_beta   90.00
_cell.angle_gamma   90.00
#
_symmetry.space_group_name_H-M   'P 1'
#
loop_
_entity.id
_entity.type
_entity.pdbx_description
1 polymer ?
#
loop_
_entity_poly.entity_id
_entity_poly.type
_entity_poly.pdbx_seq_one_letter_code
_entity_poly.pdbx_strand_id
1 'polypeptide(L)'
;MPRCLARQLSLSRIKYAGNGDDLIWGSSVSDFDLYEASCVDASALSSKQCLSTIANLDVSLQTYLLDQFWERFNTCTFLLHKEAFQASLHETRYGPFCSPHLHLAVLAMGLRRAHHTRPEVARLLRPNWDSVLHRQLREAVDGLLIRGGCTVVNVQAVVILAHLERERGRDHAARQYLDSAFSMMENIQQRTQNVLDMRVSDDEIIVQRTTLRAAVLIHSHWCFLDNRRLTKTSSTSVDNSPHRRGEVVASQHLHGSRVLSFTMKNDLAAQIYNAHPELVSIATSDIDEVSLCSAAANDTATENAFSCLVQIHTRLKNWYSGLPTHLSWSDDSQHSAPPNLYLLHQQ
;
A
#
# COMPACT_ATOMS: atom_id res chain seq x y z
N MET A 1 -0.32 -31.28 -17.97
CA MET A 1 0.22 -31.93 -16.75
C MET A 1 1.06 -33.14 -17.20
N PRO A 2 2.28 -33.33 -16.70
CA PRO A 2 3.39 -32.38 -16.60
C PRO A 2 4.68 -32.96 -17.23
N ARG A 3 5.69 -32.11 -17.50
CA ARG A 3 7.06 -32.31 -16.98
C ARG A 3 7.99 -31.14 -17.33
N CYS A 4 8.56 -30.61 -16.27
CA CYS A 4 9.62 -29.61 -16.20
C CYS A 4 10.86 -30.06 -16.97
N LEU A 5 11.51 -29.12 -17.69
CA LEU A 5 12.90 -29.25 -18.09
C LEU A 5 13.70 -28.14 -17.41
N ALA A 6 14.43 -28.55 -16.38
CA ALA A 6 15.49 -27.80 -15.75
C ALA A 6 16.62 -27.56 -16.78
N ARG A 7 16.98 -26.31 -17.04
CA ARG A 7 18.24 -25.98 -17.70
C ARG A 7 19.32 -25.84 -16.63
N GLN A 8 20.17 -26.86 -16.54
CA GLN A 8 21.48 -26.78 -15.91
C GLN A 8 22.31 -25.68 -16.59
N LEU A 9 22.66 -24.64 -15.84
CA LEU A 9 23.73 -23.73 -16.22
C LEU A 9 25.05 -24.41 -15.88
N SER A 10 25.78 -24.77 -16.94
CA SER A 10 27.14 -25.28 -16.91
C SER A 10 28.08 -24.19 -16.39
N LEU A 11 28.59 -24.35 -15.17
CA LEU A 11 29.75 -23.62 -14.66
C LEU A 11 30.99 -24.15 -15.39
N SER A 12 31.40 -23.46 -16.44
CA SER A 12 32.70 -23.66 -17.07
C SER A 12 33.81 -23.23 -16.10
N ARG A 13 34.44 -24.21 -15.45
CA ARG A 13 35.71 -24.04 -14.72
C ARG A 13 36.79 -23.57 -15.67
N ILE A 14 37.17 -22.30 -15.56
CA ILE A 14 38.43 -21.80 -16.12
C ILE A 14 39.55 -22.23 -15.17
N LYS A 15 40.41 -23.15 -15.62
CA LYS A 15 41.65 -23.50 -14.91
C LYS A 15 42.71 -22.45 -15.25
N TYR A 16 43.14 -21.66 -14.26
CA TYR A 16 44.43 -20.99 -14.32
C TYR A 16 45.44 -21.80 -13.50
N ALA A 17 46.52 -22.22 -14.18
CA ALA A 17 47.71 -22.76 -13.54
C ALA A 17 48.62 -21.58 -13.18
N GLY A 18 48.94 -21.43 -11.90
CA GLY A 18 49.88 -20.44 -11.39
C GLY A 18 50.39 -20.89 -10.03
N ASN A 19 51.70 -21.17 -9.97
CA ASN A 19 52.46 -21.46 -8.76
C ASN A 19 52.49 -20.25 -7.82
N GLY A 20 52.55 -20.54 -6.51
CA GLY A 20 53.11 -19.62 -5.52
C GLY A 20 52.07 -19.00 -4.59
N ASP A 21 52.25 -19.27 -3.31
CA ASP A 21 51.48 -18.80 -2.16
C ASP A 21 51.28 -17.28 -2.13
N ASP A 22 50.02 -16.84 -2.06
CA ASP A 22 49.51 -15.75 -1.20
C ASP A 22 47.99 -15.58 -1.41
N LEU A 23 47.20 -16.03 -0.45
CA LEU A 23 45.74 -15.88 -0.42
C LEU A 23 45.36 -14.46 0.06
N ILE A 24 45.33 -13.51 -0.87
CA ILE A 24 44.59 -12.25 -0.70
C ILE A 24 43.16 -12.50 -1.16
N TRP A 25 42.19 -12.47 -0.24
CA TRP A 25 40.76 -12.45 -0.57
C TRP A 25 40.41 -11.12 -1.26
N GLY A 26 40.67 -11.01 -2.56
CA GLY A 26 40.10 -9.97 -3.40
C GLY A 26 38.62 -10.25 -3.62
N SER A 27 37.76 -9.51 -2.92
CA SER A 27 36.32 -9.47 -3.25
C SER A 27 36.15 -9.02 -4.70
N SER A 28 35.50 -9.83 -5.53
CA SER A 28 35.10 -9.51 -6.91
C SER A 28 34.21 -8.25 -6.90
N VAL A 29 34.82 -7.08 -7.10
CA VAL A 29 34.12 -5.80 -7.30
C VAL A 29 33.35 -5.81 -8.64
N SER A 30 33.81 -6.61 -9.62
CA SER A 30 33.27 -6.62 -10.98
C SER A 30 31.89 -7.27 -11.15
N ASP A 31 31.55 -8.30 -10.36
CA ASP A 31 30.25 -8.97 -10.51
C ASP A 31 29.09 -8.17 -9.87
N PHE A 32 29.40 -7.41 -8.82
CA PHE A 32 28.45 -6.52 -8.16
C PHE A 32 28.12 -5.32 -9.06
N ASP A 33 29.13 -4.72 -9.70
CA ASP A 33 28.97 -3.59 -10.61
C ASP A 33 28.16 -3.97 -11.87
N LEU A 34 28.32 -5.18 -12.39
CA LEU A 34 27.54 -5.69 -13.54
C LEU A 34 26.06 -5.90 -13.20
N TYR A 35 25.77 -6.40 -12.00
CA TYR A 35 24.39 -6.57 -11.53
C TYR A 35 23.73 -5.21 -11.29
N GLU A 36 24.44 -4.27 -10.65
CA GLU A 36 23.93 -2.91 -10.39
C GLU A 36 23.66 -2.16 -11.70
N ALA A 37 24.58 -2.21 -12.67
CA ALA A 37 24.39 -1.64 -14.00
C ALA A 37 23.17 -2.25 -14.72
N SER A 38 23.01 -3.58 -14.65
CA SER A 38 21.85 -4.27 -15.22
C SER A 38 20.53 -3.87 -14.55
N CYS A 39 20.53 -3.61 -13.23
CA CYS A 39 19.35 -3.15 -12.50
C CYS A 39 18.98 -1.70 -12.86
N VAL A 40 19.97 -0.82 -13.03
CA VAL A 40 19.79 0.58 -13.44
C VAL A 40 19.20 0.65 -14.85
N ASP A 41 19.77 -0.09 -15.81
CA ASP A 41 19.30 -0.11 -17.20
C ASP A 41 17.86 -0.62 -17.31
N ALA A 42 17.55 -1.67 -16.56
CA ALA A 42 16.23 -2.25 -16.59
C ALA A 42 15.20 -1.34 -15.86
N SER A 43 15.60 -0.57 -14.85
CA SER A 43 14.75 0.43 -14.16
C SER A 43 14.41 1.58 -15.09
N ALA A 44 15.41 2.08 -15.82
CA ALA A 44 15.22 3.06 -16.87
C ALA A 44 14.29 2.52 -17.98
N LEU A 45 14.40 1.24 -18.35
CA LEU A 45 13.50 0.61 -19.33
C LEU A 45 12.05 0.60 -18.85
N SER A 46 11.80 0.17 -17.60
CA SER A 46 10.46 0.14 -17.02
C SER A 46 9.83 1.53 -16.95
N SER A 47 10.60 2.52 -16.50
CA SER A 47 10.17 3.93 -16.49
C SER A 47 9.84 4.44 -17.90
N LYS A 48 10.67 4.11 -18.90
CA LYS A 48 10.41 4.46 -20.31
C LYS A 48 9.13 3.81 -20.85
N GLN A 49 8.85 2.55 -20.48
CA GLN A 49 7.61 1.86 -20.87
C GLN A 49 6.36 2.51 -20.26
N CYS A 50 6.43 2.89 -18.97
CA CYS A 50 5.36 3.66 -18.32
C CYS A 50 5.11 4.98 -19.05
N LEU A 51 6.17 5.74 -19.32
CA LEU A 51 6.07 7.02 -20.03
C LEU A 51 5.52 6.87 -21.45
N SER A 52 5.96 5.85 -22.20
CA SER A 52 5.42 5.56 -23.52
C SER A 52 3.93 5.23 -23.47
N THR A 53 3.51 4.45 -22.48
CA THR A 53 2.10 4.11 -22.28
C THR A 53 1.26 5.35 -21.97
N ILE A 54 1.78 6.24 -21.12
CA ILE A 54 1.13 7.50 -20.77
C ILE A 54 1.07 8.43 -21.98
N ALA A 55 2.17 8.57 -22.73
CA ALA A 55 2.25 9.44 -23.91
C ALA A 55 1.30 9.00 -25.05
N ASN A 56 0.93 7.72 -25.11
CA ASN A 56 -0.06 7.21 -26.06
C ASN A 56 -1.51 7.58 -25.70
N LEU A 57 -1.75 8.16 -24.52
CA LEU A 57 -3.06 8.64 -24.12
C LEU A 57 -3.25 10.09 -24.54
N ASP A 58 -4.44 10.41 -25.06
CA ASP A 58 -4.83 11.79 -25.35
C ASP A 58 -4.75 12.65 -24.07
N VAL A 59 -4.25 13.88 -24.18
CA VAL A 59 -4.05 14.78 -23.02
C VAL A 59 -5.36 15.04 -22.28
N SER A 60 -6.47 15.22 -23.02
CA SER A 60 -7.81 15.36 -22.43
C SER A 60 -8.24 14.15 -21.62
N LEU A 61 -7.89 12.95 -22.08
CA LEU A 61 -8.16 11.71 -21.35
C LEU A 61 -7.29 11.62 -20.10
N GLN A 62 -6.00 11.97 -20.18
CA GLN A 62 -5.12 11.99 -19.00
C GLN A 62 -5.66 12.92 -17.90
N THR A 63 -6.05 14.15 -18.26
CA THR A 63 -6.66 15.11 -17.31
C THR A 63 -7.94 14.53 -16.69
N TYR A 64 -8.83 13.98 -17.52
CA TYR A 64 -10.06 13.38 -17.02
C TYR A 64 -9.81 12.23 -16.04
N LEU A 65 -8.86 11.33 -16.35
CA LEU A 65 -8.52 10.21 -15.48
C LEU A 65 -7.89 10.68 -14.16
N LEU A 66 -7.04 11.72 -14.20
CA LEU A 66 -6.51 12.35 -12.98
C LEU A 66 -7.65 12.88 -12.11
N ASP A 67 -8.62 13.60 -12.69
CA ASP A 67 -9.76 14.12 -11.94
C ASP A 67 -10.58 12.99 -11.30
N GLN A 68 -10.84 11.91 -12.03
CA GLN A 68 -11.54 10.74 -11.47
C GLN A 68 -10.78 10.09 -10.33
N PHE A 69 -9.45 10.03 -10.39
CA PHE A 69 -8.64 9.55 -9.27
C PHE A 69 -8.81 10.43 -8.03
N TRP A 70 -8.69 11.75 -8.19
CA TRP A 70 -8.77 12.69 -7.07
C TRP A 70 -10.15 12.68 -6.43
N GLU A 71 -11.20 12.74 -7.22
CA GLU A 71 -12.59 12.89 -6.75
C GLU A 71 -13.20 11.58 -6.22
N ARG A 72 -12.79 10.42 -6.77
CA ARG A 72 -13.46 9.13 -6.47
C ARG A 72 -12.62 8.18 -5.63
N PHE A 73 -11.29 8.28 -5.70
CA PHE A 73 -10.40 7.40 -4.93
C PHE A 73 -9.71 8.14 -3.78
N ASN A 74 -8.94 9.19 -4.07
CA ASN A 74 -8.09 9.83 -3.06
C ASN A 74 -8.91 10.59 -1.99
N THR A 75 -10.15 10.98 -2.28
CA THR A 75 -11.10 11.52 -1.29
C THR A 75 -11.50 10.50 -0.23
N CYS A 76 -11.63 9.21 -0.61
CA CYS A 76 -12.04 8.13 0.28
C CYS A 76 -10.83 7.51 1.00
N THR A 77 -9.70 7.42 0.31
CA THR A 77 -8.46 6.88 0.85
C THR A 77 -7.34 7.85 0.53
N PHE A 78 -7.01 8.70 1.51
CA PHE A 78 -6.02 9.75 1.37
C PHE A 78 -4.60 9.18 1.32
N LEU A 79 -4.22 8.69 0.14
CA LEU A 79 -2.94 8.02 -0.12
C LEU A 79 -1.89 9.01 -0.64
N LEU A 80 -2.31 9.96 -1.48
CA LEU A 80 -1.45 10.97 -2.11
C LEU A 80 -1.78 12.37 -1.61
N HIS A 81 -0.74 13.16 -1.33
CA HIS A 81 -0.87 14.61 -1.17
C HIS A 81 -1.03 15.25 -2.56
N LYS A 82 -2.21 15.79 -2.84
CA LYS A 82 -2.59 16.24 -4.20
C LYS A 82 -1.66 17.32 -4.73
N GLU A 83 -1.42 18.36 -3.94
CA GLU A 83 -0.64 19.53 -4.33
C GLU A 83 0.83 19.17 -4.59
N ALA A 84 1.43 18.37 -3.69
CA ALA A 84 2.81 17.89 -3.85
C ALA A 84 2.97 17.01 -5.10
N PHE A 85 2.02 16.12 -5.35
CA PHE A 85 2.00 15.29 -6.56
C PHE A 85 1.87 16.15 -7.83
N GLN A 86 0.92 17.09 -7.86
CA GLN A 86 0.70 17.97 -9.02
C GLN A 86 1.92 18.85 -9.31
N ALA A 87 2.54 19.42 -8.28
CA ALA A 87 3.78 20.18 -8.44
C ALA A 87 4.89 19.31 -9.06
N SER A 88 5.10 18.10 -8.51
CA SER A 88 6.08 17.14 -9.04
C SER A 88 5.77 16.65 -10.46
N LEU A 89 4.49 16.57 -10.84
CA LEU A 89 4.09 16.13 -12.18
C LEU A 89 4.46 17.16 -13.28
N HIS A 90 4.42 18.45 -12.97
CA HIS A 90 4.73 19.52 -13.91
C HIS A 90 6.23 19.81 -14.07
N GLU A 91 7.08 19.17 -13.26
CA GLU A 91 8.53 19.28 -13.39
C GLU A 91 9.07 18.46 -14.57
N THR A 92 10.07 19.00 -15.27
CA THR A 92 10.66 18.41 -16.49
C THR A 92 11.17 16.97 -16.31
N ARG A 93 11.51 16.56 -15.09
CA ARG A 93 12.06 15.22 -14.79
C ARG A 93 11.22 14.39 -13.82
N TYR A 94 9.98 14.80 -13.55
CA TYR A 94 9.23 14.41 -12.36
C TYR A 94 9.95 14.84 -11.07
N GLY A 95 9.21 15.54 -10.20
CA GLY A 95 9.69 15.92 -8.88
C GLY A 95 9.71 14.73 -7.90
N PRO A 96 10.13 14.97 -6.64
CA PRO A 96 10.34 13.90 -5.64
C PRO A 96 9.06 13.15 -5.26
N PHE A 97 7.88 13.73 -5.49
CA PHE A 97 6.58 13.16 -5.11
C PHE A 97 5.82 12.57 -6.29
N CYS A 98 6.46 12.40 -7.45
CA CYS A 98 5.87 11.69 -8.58
C CYS A 98 6.92 10.82 -9.29
N SER A 99 6.51 9.65 -9.76
CA SER A 99 7.33 8.79 -10.63
C SER A 99 6.50 8.32 -11.82
N PRO A 100 7.12 7.84 -12.90
CA PRO A 100 6.37 7.27 -14.03
C PRO A 100 5.45 6.11 -13.61
N HIS A 101 5.90 5.27 -12.68
CA HIS A 101 5.11 4.18 -12.10
C HIS A 101 3.90 4.71 -11.33
N LEU A 102 4.12 5.73 -10.48
CA LEU A 102 3.03 6.33 -9.72
C LEU A 102 2.03 7.06 -10.62
N HIS A 103 2.50 7.81 -11.61
CA HIS A 103 1.63 8.47 -12.58
C HIS A 103 0.77 7.45 -13.34
N LEU A 104 1.37 6.36 -13.81
CA LEU A 104 0.62 5.26 -14.45
C LEU A 104 -0.39 4.64 -13.47
N ALA A 105 -0.02 4.45 -12.20
CA ALA A 105 -0.91 3.90 -11.17
C ALA A 105 -2.14 4.79 -10.94
N VAL A 106 -1.92 6.09 -10.79
CA VAL A 106 -2.96 7.11 -10.64
C VAL A 106 -3.92 7.08 -11.84
N LEU A 107 -3.40 7.05 -13.07
CA LEU A 107 -4.24 6.95 -14.27
C LEU A 107 -4.99 5.61 -14.36
N ALA A 108 -4.36 4.50 -13.99
CA ALA A 108 -5.01 3.19 -13.98
C ALA A 108 -6.18 3.13 -12.98
N MET A 109 -6.01 3.72 -11.79
CA MET A 109 -7.07 3.85 -10.80
C MET A 109 -8.15 4.86 -11.22
N GLY A 110 -7.75 5.98 -11.83
CA GLY A 110 -8.68 6.93 -12.45
C GLY A 110 -9.56 6.27 -13.50
N LEU A 111 -8.97 5.45 -14.38
CA LEU A 111 -9.69 4.68 -15.39
C LEU A 111 -10.69 3.70 -14.78
N ARG A 112 -10.33 3.08 -13.64
CA ARG A 112 -11.22 2.19 -12.90
C ARG A 112 -12.45 2.91 -12.32
N ARG A 113 -12.33 4.20 -12.01
CA ARG A 113 -13.42 5.04 -11.51
C ARG A 113 -14.13 5.82 -12.60
N ALA A 114 -13.63 5.79 -13.83
CA ALA A 114 -14.17 6.54 -14.95
C ALA A 114 -15.53 6.01 -15.41
N HIS A 115 -16.27 6.86 -16.14
CA HIS A 115 -17.50 6.44 -16.80
C HIS A 115 -17.17 5.57 -18.02
N HIS A 116 -17.50 4.28 -17.94
CA HIS A 116 -17.20 3.30 -18.99
C HIS A 116 -18.05 3.46 -20.26
N THR A 117 -19.04 4.34 -20.25
CA THR A 117 -19.83 4.72 -21.43
C THR A 117 -19.05 5.59 -22.41
N ARG A 118 -17.96 6.23 -21.97
CA ARG A 118 -17.12 7.06 -22.85
C ARG A 118 -16.33 6.17 -23.82
N PRO A 119 -16.33 6.46 -25.13
CA PRO A 119 -15.69 5.61 -26.13
C PRO A 119 -14.17 5.52 -25.94
N GLU A 120 -13.54 6.63 -25.56
CA GLU A 120 -12.09 6.68 -25.27
C GLU A 120 -11.68 5.80 -24.07
N VAL A 121 -12.53 5.72 -23.04
CA VAL A 121 -12.34 4.83 -21.88
C VAL A 121 -12.56 3.39 -22.31
N ALA A 122 -13.64 3.11 -23.02
CA ALA A 122 -13.99 1.78 -23.50
C ALA A 122 -12.89 1.16 -24.37
N ARG A 123 -12.17 1.96 -25.19
CA ARG A 123 -11.01 1.50 -25.98
C ARG A 123 -9.86 0.95 -25.13
N LEU A 124 -9.71 1.42 -23.90
CA LEU A 124 -8.64 0.99 -22.99
C LEU A 124 -9.03 -0.21 -22.13
N LEU A 125 -10.33 -0.53 -22.07
CA LEU A 125 -10.87 -1.65 -21.33
C LEU A 125 -10.72 -2.94 -22.14
N ARG A 126 -10.44 -4.03 -21.42
CA ARG A 126 -10.32 -5.39 -21.92
C ARG A 126 -11.43 -6.26 -21.34
N PRO A 127 -11.63 -7.47 -21.89
CA PRO A 127 -12.50 -8.47 -21.26
C PRO A 127 -12.12 -8.69 -19.79
N ASN A 128 -13.10 -9.03 -18.95
CA ASN A 128 -12.95 -9.14 -17.49
C ASN A 128 -12.61 -7.80 -16.80
N TRP A 129 -13.00 -6.70 -17.44
CA TRP A 129 -12.84 -5.33 -16.97
C TRP A 129 -11.38 -4.88 -16.81
N ASP A 130 -10.38 -5.70 -17.14
CA ASP A 130 -8.95 -5.35 -17.04
C ASP A 130 -8.65 -4.17 -17.98
N SER A 131 -7.55 -3.45 -17.76
CA SER A 131 -7.19 -2.34 -18.65
C SER A 131 -5.75 -2.44 -19.13
N VAL A 132 -5.47 -1.81 -20.26
CA VAL A 132 -4.10 -1.70 -20.77
C VAL A 132 -3.18 -1.08 -19.71
N LEU A 133 -3.68 -0.06 -19.00
CA LEU A 133 -2.94 0.63 -17.93
C LEU A 133 -2.70 -0.26 -16.71
N HIS A 134 -3.71 -1.02 -16.26
CA HIS A 134 -3.58 -1.93 -15.12
C HIS A 134 -2.56 -3.02 -15.41
N ARG A 135 -2.64 -3.66 -16.60
CA ARG A 135 -1.66 -4.67 -16.98
C ARG A 135 -0.23 -4.11 -17.04
N GLN A 136 -0.05 -2.95 -17.67
CA GLN A 136 1.27 -2.33 -17.76
C GLN A 136 1.81 -1.95 -16.38
N LEU A 137 0.96 -1.45 -15.49
CA LEU A 137 1.32 -1.14 -14.12
C LEU A 137 1.79 -2.39 -13.37
N ARG A 138 1.10 -3.52 -13.52
CA ARG A 138 1.48 -4.79 -12.90
C ARG A 138 2.89 -5.20 -13.32
N GLU A 139 3.15 -5.23 -14.63
CA GLU A 139 4.47 -5.57 -15.18
C GLU A 139 5.57 -4.63 -14.66
N ALA A 140 5.26 -3.33 -14.56
CA ALA A 140 6.20 -2.33 -14.07
C ALA A 140 6.49 -2.48 -12.56
N VAL A 141 5.48 -2.78 -11.75
CA VAL A 141 5.63 -3.00 -10.30
C VAL A 141 6.33 -4.33 -10.02
N ASP A 142 6.02 -5.41 -10.73
CA ASP A 142 6.72 -6.68 -10.56
C ASP A 142 8.23 -6.51 -10.83
N GLY A 143 8.58 -5.78 -11.89
CA GLY A 143 9.98 -5.41 -12.18
C GLY A 143 10.62 -4.52 -11.11
N LEU A 144 9.82 -3.70 -10.42
CA LEU A 144 10.27 -2.83 -9.34
C LEU A 144 10.57 -3.62 -8.05
N LEU A 145 9.69 -4.55 -7.69
CA LEU A 145 9.83 -5.38 -6.50
C LEU A 145 11.05 -6.30 -6.59
N ILE A 146 11.33 -6.87 -7.77
CA ILE A 146 12.51 -7.72 -8.01
C ILE A 146 13.82 -6.96 -7.76
N ARG A 147 13.84 -5.64 -7.98
CA ARG A 147 15.08 -4.83 -7.98
C ARG A 147 15.35 -4.11 -6.65
N GLY A 148 14.42 -4.16 -5.70
CA GLY A 148 14.60 -3.55 -4.38
C GLY A 148 14.54 -2.02 -4.35
N GLY A 149 14.03 -1.36 -5.40
CA GLY A 149 13.90 0.10 -5.43
C GLY A 149 12.83 0.62 -4.46
N CYS A 150 13.24 1.08 -3.28
CA CYS A 150 12.33 1.49 -2.20
C CYS A 150 12.24 3.01 -2.02
N THR A 151 11.30 3.66 -2.72
CA THR A 151 10.92 5.07 -2.47
C THR A 151 9.44 5.15 -2.08
N VAL A 152 9.04 6.23 -1.40
CA VAL A 152 7.63 6.40 -0.98
C VAL A 152 6.68 6.43 -2.18
N VAL A 153 7.08 7.04 -3.30
CA VAL A 153 6.29 7.04 -4.55
C VAL A 153 6.10 5.64 -5.12
N ASN A 154 7.09 4.75 -4.98
CA ASN A 154 6.97 3.36 -5.39
C ASN A 154 6.01 2.59 -4.47
N VAL A 155 6.08 2.84 -3.16
CA VAL A 155 5.12 2.28 -2.19
C VAL A 155 3.69 2.69 -2.58
N GLN A 156 3.47 3.97 -2.86
CA GLN A 156 2.15 4.47 -3.27
C GLN A 156 1.65 3.77 -4.54
N ALA A 157 2.51 3.58 -5.55
CA ALA A 157 2.16 2.86 -6.78
C ALA A 157 1.79 1.39 -6.48
N VAL A 158 2.54 0.71 -5.61
CA VAL A 158 2.28 -0.68 -5.21
C VAL A 158 0.96 -0.79 -4.43
N VAL A 159 0.65 0.15 -3.53
CA VAL A 159 -0.63 0.18 -2.78
C VAL A 159 -1.81 0.39 -3.73
N ILE A 160 -1.69 1.28 -4.72
CA ILE A 160 -2.73 1.47 -5.75
C ILE A 160 -2.92 0.19 -6.56
N LEU A 161 -1.83 -0.48 -6.98
CA LEU A 161 -1.92 -1.75 -7.68
C LEU A 161 -2.60 -2.82 -6.82
N ALA A 162 -2.23 -2.95 -5.55
CA ALA A 162 -2.88 -3.87 -4.62
C ALA A 162 -4.39 -3.66 -4.59
N HIS A 163 -4.84 -2.40 -4.52
CA HIS A 163 -6.26 -2.07 -4.55
C HIS A 163 -6.92 -2.46 -5.88
N LEU A 164 -6.26 -2.16 -7.00
CA LEU A 164 -6.74 -2.58 -8.32
C LEU A 164 -6.84 -4.10 -8.44
N GLU A 165 -5.91 -4.89 -7.89
CA GLU A 165 -5.97 -6.35 -7.88
C GLU A 165 -7.14 -6.88 -7.04
N ARG A 166 -7.36 -6.27 -5.87
CA ARG A 166 -8.45 -6.63 -4.97
C ARG A 166 -9.81 -6.44 -5.62
N GLU A 167 -10.01 -5.32 -6.31
CA GLU A 167 -11.26 -5.03 -7.02
C GLU A 167 -11.55 -5.97 -8.21
N ARG A 168 -10.60 -6.83 -8.57
CA ARG A 168 -10.77 -7.89 -9.56
C ARG A 168 -11.10 -9.23 -8.95
N GLY A 169 -11.15 -9.32 -7.62
CA GLY A 169 -11.23 -10.59 -6.90
C GLY A 169 -9.91 -11.37 -6.91
N ARG A 170 -8.77 -10.71 -7.19
CA ARG A 170 -7.44 -11.34 -7.09
C ARG A 170 -6.85 -11.06 -5.71
N ASP A 171 -7.57 -11.52 -4.69
CA ASP A 171 -7.31 -11.18 -3.29
C ASP A 171 -5.92 -11.60 -2.81
N HIS A 172 -5.44 -12.75 -3.28
CA HIS A 172 -4.09 -13.22 -2.94
C HIS A 172 -3.00 -12.29 -3.48
N ALA A 173 -3.09 -11.89 -4.75
CA ALA A 173 -2.14 -10.98 -5.38
C ALA A 173 -2.21 -9.59 -4.73
N ALA A 174 -3.42 -9.09 -4.47
CA ALA A 174 -3.63 -7.84 -3.76
C ALA A 174 -2.92 -7.81 -2.41
N ARG A 175 -3.06 -8.89 -1.63
CA ARG A 175 -2.38 -9.00 -0.33
C ARG A 175 -0.86 -9.07 -0.48
N GLN A 176 -0.34 -9.85 -1.43
CA GLN A 176 1.10 -9.92 -1.71
C GLN A 176 1.71 -8.55 -2.05
N TYR A 177 1.02 -7.75 -2.87
CA TYR A 177 1.46 -6.39 -3.18
C TYR A 177 1.42 -5.49 -1.95
N LEU A 178 0.36 -5.57 -1.14
CA LEU A 178 0.24 -4.77 0.08
C LEU A 178 1.32 -5.13 1.11
N ASP A 179 1.63 -6.41 1.30
CA ASP A 179 2.71 -6.89 2.17
C ASP A 179 4.09 -6.42 1.68
N SER A 180 4.27 -6.39 0.36
CA SER A 180 5.47 -5.83 -0.27
C SER A 180 5.59 -4.33 0.01
N ALA A 181 4.48 -3.58 -0.09
CA ALA A 181 4.44 -2.16 0.25
C ALA A 181 4.80 -1.90 1.72
N PHE A 182 4.29 -2.71 2.67
CA PHE A 182 4.70 -2.62 4.07
C PHE A 182 6.20 -2.88 4.27
N SER A 183 6.72 -3.93 3.63
CA SER A 183 8.16 -4.25 3.69
C SER A 183 9.02 -3.10 3.13
N MET A 184 8.58 -2.46 2.05
CA MET A 184 9.24 -1.28 1.50
C MET A 184 9.20 -0.08 2.44
N MET A 185 8.07 0.16 3.13
CA MET A 185 7.94 1.24 4.11
C MET A 185 8.84 1.03 5.33
N GLU A 186 8.92 -0.19 5.87
CA GLU A 186 9.88 -0.53 6.93
C GLU A 186 11.31 -0.21 6.50
N ASN A 187 11.70 -0.63 5.29
CA ASN A 187 13.04 -0.37 4.74
C ASN A 187 13.32 1.13 4.54
N ILE A 188 12.29 1.93 4.24
CA ILE A 188 12.42 3.40 4.17
C ILE A 188 12.60 3.95 5.59
N GLN A 189 11.75 3.57 6.55
CA GLN A 189 11.81 4.05 7.94
C GLN A 189 13.12 3.70 8.63
N GLN A 190 13.64 2.48 8.44
CA GLN A 190 14.95 2.09 8.99
C GLN A 190 16.08 2.95 8.44
N ARG A 191 16.05 3.26 7.13
CA ARG A 191 17.03 4.19 6.52
C ARG A 191 16.89 5.59 7.09
N THR A 192 15.67 6.10 7.24
CA THR A 192 15.42 7.42 7.84
C THR A 192 15.87 7.50 9.31
N GLN A 193 15.68 6.44 10.09
CA GLN A 193 16.05 6.40 11.51
C GLN A 193 17.57 6.27 11.75
N ASN A 194 18.27 5.57 10.85
CA ASN A 194 19.72 5.35 10.95
C ASN A 194 20.53 6.57 10.50
N VAL A 195 19.96 7.44 9.66
CA VAL A 195 20.61 8.67 9.21
C VAL A 195 20.25 9.78 10.20
N LEU A 196 20.95 9.79 11.34
CA LEU A 196 20.78 10.78 12.43
C LEU A 196 21.07 12.25 12.04
N ASP A 197 21.35 12.59 10.77
CA ASP A 197 21.86 13.91 10.38
C ASP A 197 21.41 14.45 9.00
N MET A 198 20.47 13.82 8.28
CA MET A 198 19.91 14.43 7.05
C MET A 198 18.57 15.13 7.32
N ARG A 199 18.48 16.37 6.82
CA ARG A 199 17.28 17.20 6.79
C ARG A 199 16.23 16.58 5.85
N VAL A 200 15.53 15.55 6.33
CA VAL A 200 14.30 15.08 5.67
C VAL A 200 13.34 16.27 5.65
N SER A 201 12.81 16.61 4.47
CA SER A 201 11.86 17.71 4.34
C SER A 201 10.59 17.39 5.14
N ASP A 202 9.99 18.41 5.76
CA ASP A 202 8.70 18.24 6.46
C ASP A 202 7.64 17.64 5.52
N ASP A 203 7.66 18.00 4.23
CA ASP A 203 6.76 17.46 3.20
C ASP A 203 6.97 15.95 2.98
N GLU A 204 8.22 15.48 3.04
CA GLU A 204 8.55 14.06 2.86
C GLU A 204 8.04 13.22 4.04
N ILE A 205 8.18 13.73 5.27
CA ILE A 205 7.63 13.11 6.47
C ILE A 205 6.11 13.03 6.39
N ILE A 206 5.46 14.13 5.95
CA ILE A 206 4.01 14.19 5.76
C ILE A 206 3.56 13.16 4.73
N VAL A 207 4.20 13.07 3.57
CA VAL A 207 3.84 12.11 2.52
C VAL A 207 4.07 10.67 2.97
N GLN A 208 5.16 10.38 3.68
CA GLN A 208 5.44 9.06 4.22
C GLN A 208 4.38 8.62 5.24
N ARG A 209 4.03 9.49 6.20
CA ARG A 209 2.98 9.22 7.19
C ARG A 209 1.61 9.06 6.53
N THR A 210 1.31 9.89 5.53
CA THR A 210 0.07 9.80 4.74
C THR A 210 -0.06 8.41 4.12
N THR A 211 1.01 7.99 3.43
CA THR A 211 1.06 6.71 2.71
C THR A 211 0.93 5.52 3.64
N LEU A 212 1.68 5.51 4.74
CA LEU A 212 1.61 4.44 5.74
C LEU A 212 0.21 4.33 6.33
N ARG A 213 -0.38 5.46 6.73
CA ARG A 213 -1.72 5.48 7.31
C ARG A 213 -2.77 4.94 6.34
N ALA A 214 -2.70 5.34 5.08
CA ALA A 214 -3.60 4.86 4.04
C ALA A 214 -3.44 3.34 3.81
N ALA A 215 -2.20 2.85 3.74
CA ALA A 215 -1.93 1.42 3.58
C ALA A 215 -2.46 0.59 4.76
N VAL A 216 -2.26 1.07 6.00
CA VAL A 216 -2.82 0.45 7.21
C VAL A 216 -4.34 0.44 7.18
N LEU A 217 -4.97 1.56 6.81
CA LEU A 217 -6.43 1.64 6.72
C LEU A 217 -6.99 0.65 5.69
N ILE A 218 -6.40 0.59 4.50
CA ILE A 218 -6.78 -0.37 3.45
C ILE A 218 -6.64 -1.81 3.98
N HIS A 219 -5.51 -2.14 4.61
CA HIS A 219 -5.25 -3.46 5.16
C HIS A 219 -6.33 -3.85 6.17
N SER A 220 -6.63 -2.97 7.12
CA SER A 220 -7.62 -3.25 8.16
C SER A 220 -9.02 -3.44 7.62
N HIS A 221 -9.44 -2.62 6.64
CA HIS A 221 -10.72 -2.82 5.97
C HIS A 221 -10.81 -4.19 5.29
N TRP A 222 -9.74 -4.62 4.63
CA TRP A 222 -9.72 -5.93 3.99
C TRP A 222 -9.76 -7.07 5.00
N CYS A 223 -9.01 -6.98 6.10
CA CYS A 223 -9.05 -7.99 7.16
C CYS A 223 -10.44 -8.11 7.79
N PHE A 224 -11.10 -6.98 8.05
CA PHE A 224 -12.46 -6.95 8.59
C PHE A 224 -13.44 -7.62 7.62
N LEU A 225 -13.43 -7.24 6.33
CA LEU A 225 -14.32 -7.79 5.32
C LEU A 225 -14.09 -9.28 5.02
N ASP A 226 -12.84 -9.75 5.10
CA ASP A 226 -12.50 -11.16 4.85
C ASP A 226 -12.93 -12.08 6.01
N ASN A 227 -13.48 -11.54 7.11
CA ASN A 227 -13.67 -12.24 8.39
C ASN A 227 -12.40 -12.97 8.86
N ARG A 228 -11.24 -12.55 8.32
CA ARG A 228 -9.99 -13.24 8.50
C ARG A 228 -9.30 -12.54 9.65
N ARG A 229 -9.53 -13.14 10.83
CA ARG A 229 -8.77 -12.97 12.08
C ARG A 229 -7.41 -12.35 11.79
N LEU A 230 -7.10 -11.24 12.45
CA LEU A 230 -5.71 -10.79 12.58
C LEU A 230 -5.04 -11.75 13.57
N THR A 231 -4.90 -13.02 13.18
CA THR A 231 -4.34 -14.03 14.07
C THR A 231 -2.89 -13.68 14.36
N LYS A 232 -2.68 -13.01 15.49
CA LYS A 232 -1.52 -13.29 16.34
C LYS A 232 -1.63 -14.74 16.78
N THR A 233 -1.29 -15.68 15.89
CA THR A 233 -0.97 -17.02 16.34
C THR A 233 0.29 -16.87 17.16
N SER A 234 0.14 -16.97 18.48
CA SER A 234 1.20 -17.33 19.40
C SER A 234 1.76 -18.68 18.98
N SER A 235 2.63 -18.69 17.97
CA SER A 235 3.45 -19.82 17.60
C SER A 235 4.87 -19.32 17.59
N THR A 236 5.65 -19.83 18.54
CA THR A 236 7.09 -19.66 18.75
C THR A 236 7.95 -20.14 17.56
N SER A 237 7.39 -20.19 16.35
CA SER A 237 8.09 -20.46 15.10
C SER A 237 8.39 -19.14 14.40
N VAL A 238 9.69 -18.88 14.23
CA VAL A 238 10.23 -17.81 13.39
C VAL A 238 9.88 -18.11 11.92
N ASP A 239 8.62 -17.89 11.55
CA ASP A 239 8.19 -17.98 10.16
C ASP A 239 8.17 -16.56 9.60
N ASN A 240 9.26 -16.19 8.93
CA ASN A 240 9.50 -14.88 8.31
C ASN A 240 8.66 -14.69 7.02
N SER A 241 7.41 -15.13 7.04
CA SER A 241 6.52 -14.97 5.90
C SER A 241 6.14 -13.48 5.76
N PRO A 242 6.24 -12.88 4.56
CA PRO A 242 5.89 -11.47 4.32
C PRO A 242 4.45 -11.14 4.73
N HIS A 243 3.56 -12.14 4.74
CA HIS A 243 2.18 -12.04 5.20
C HIS A 243 2.04 -11.65 6.67
N ARG A 244 2.87 -12.21 7.56
CA ARG A 244 2.84 -11.87 9.00
C ARG A 244 3.44 -10.50 9.27
N ARG A 245 4.37 -10.05 8.42
CA ARG A 245 5.03 -8.75 8.56
C ARG A 245 4.07 -7.60 8.28
N GLY A 246 3.30 -7.65 7.18
CA GLY A 246 2.27 -6.64 6.90
C GLY A 246 1.23 -6.52 8.02
N GLU A 247 0.81 -7.66 8.56
CA GLU A 247 -0.13 -7.74 9.70
C GLU A 247 0.45 -7.17 11.00
N VAL A 248 1.71 -7.46 11.31
CA VAL A 248 2.41 -6.91 12.47
C VAL A 248 2.63 -5.41 12.34
N VAL A 249 3.02 -4.92 11.16
CA VAL A 249 3.21 -3.48 10.88
C VAL A 249 1.88 -2.74 11.01
N ALA A 250 0.82 -3.24 10.39
CA ALA A 250 -0.51 -2.66 10.52
C ALA A 250 -0.96 -2.61 11.98
N SER A 251 -0.83 -3.72 12.71
CA SER A 251 -1.19 -3.79 14.13
C SER A 251 -0.34 -2.86 15.01
N GLN A 252 0.98 -2.78 14.81
CA GLN A 252 1.85 -1.87 15.58
C GLN A 252 1.49 -0.40 15.36
N HIS A 253 1.18 -0.01 14.12
CA HIS A 253 0.84 1.37 13.80
C HIS A 253 -0.58 1.78 14.21
N LEU A 254 -1.53 0.84 14.29
CA LEU A 254 -2.87 1.10 14.83
C LEU A 254 -2.87 1.36 16.34
N HIS A 255 -2.00 0.67 17.10
CA HIS A 255 -1.91 0.85 18.56
C HIS A 255 -1.09 2.10 18.95
N GLY A 256 -0.24 2.60 18.06
CA GLY A 256 0.50 3.86 18.20
C GLY A 256 -0.35 5.10 17.90
N SER A 257 -1.50 5.26 18.55
CA SER A 257 -2.52 6.31 18.30
C SER A 257 -1.96 7.76 18.22
N ARG A 258 -0.81 8.04 18.86
CA ARG A 258 -0.17 9.38 18.81
C ARG A 258 0.65 9.68 17.56
N VAL A 259 1.09 8.69 16.78
CA VAL A 259 2.02 8.88 15.65
C VAL A 259 1.28 9.23 14.34
N LEU A 260 -0.04 9.03 14.30
CA LEU A 260 -0.87 9.19 13.10
C LEU A 260 -1.70 10.48 13.07
N SER A 261 -1.59 11.36 14.07
CA SER A 261 -2.33 12.63 14.07
C SER A 261 -1.81 13.56 12.96
N PHE A 262 -2.69 13.89 12.02
CA PHE A 262 -2.40 14.84 10.96
C PHE A 262 -2.83 16.24 11.40
N THR A 263 -1.88 17.17 11.45
CA THR A 263 -2.15 18.61 11.42
C THR A 263 -2.33 19.06 9.97
N MET A 264 -3.37 18.54 9.30
CA MET A 264 -3.86 19.17 8.08
C MET A 264 -4.78 20.33 8.46
N LYS A 265 -4.99 21.26 7.52
CA LYS A 265 -6.00 22.32 7.60
C LYS A 265 -7.33 21.71 8.13
N ASN A 266 -8.08 22.43 8.97
CA ASN A 266 -9.36 22.03 9.60
C ASN A 266 -10.47 21.72 8.56
N ASP A 267 -10.22 20.82 7.64
CA ASP A 267 -11.14 20.36 6.62
C ASP A 267 -11.85 19.09 7.12
N LEU A 268 -13.12 18.96 6.75
CA LEU A 268 -13.98 17.85 7.16
C LEU A 268 -13.33 16.50 6.79
N ALA A 269 -12.72 16.42 5.60
CA ALA A 269 -12.04 15.21 5.14
C ALA A 269 -10.85 14.82 6.02
N ALA A 270 -10.07 15.79 6.50
CA ALA A 270 -8.95 15.55 7.40
C ALA A 270 -9.43 15.06 8.78
N GLN A 271 -10.56 15.59 9.28
CA GLN A 271 -11.14 15.17 10.54
C GLN A 271 -11.74 13.75 10.47
N ILE A 272 -12.44 13.42 9.38
CA ILE A 272 -12.91 12.05 9.09
C ILE A 272 -11.73 11.08 9.03
N TYR A 273 -10.69 11.46 8.28
CA TYR A 273 -9.49 10.66 8.14
C TYR A 273 -8.73 10.51 9.47
N ASN A 274 -8.84 11.50 10.37
CA ASN A 274 -8.28 11.43 11.71
C ASN A 274 -9.02 10.45 12.63
N ALA A 275 -10.36 10.39 12.53
CA ALA A 275 -11.20 9.51 13.34
C ALA A 275 -11.10 8.03 12.93
N HIS A 276 -10.82 7.74 11.66
CA HIS A 276 -10.95 6.40 11.11
C HIS A 276 -9.98 5.35 11.71
N PRO A 277 -8.69 5.64 11.94
CA PRO A 277 -7.80 4.66 12.56
C PRO A 277 -8.12 4.35 14.01
N GLU A 278 -8.71 5.29 14.75
CA GLU A 278 -9.13 5.03 16.14
C GLU A 278 -10.25 3.99 16.16
N LEU A 279 -11.27 4.17 15.31
CA LEU A 279 -12.34 3.19 15.10
C LEU A 279 -11.79 1.82 14.68
N VAL A 280 -10.91 1.82 13.68
CA VAL A 280 -10.26 0.59 13.22
C VAL A 280 -9.44 -0.06 14.33
N SER A 281 -8.74 0.71 15.17
CA SER A 281 -7.99 0.15 16.31
C SER A 281 -8.92 -0.55 17.30
N ILE A 282 -10.10 -0.01 17.58
CA ILE A 282 -11.11 -0.64 18.45
C ILE A 282 -11.58 -1.95 17.82
N ALA A 283 -11.89 -1.96 16.53
CA ALA A 283 -12.31 -3.16 15.82
C ALA A 283 -11.21 -4.24 15.79
N THR A 284 -9.95 -3.86 15.53
CA THR A 284 -8.86 -4.85 15.34
C THR A 284 -8.25 -5.36 16.64
N SER A 285 -8.10 -4.52 17.67
CA SER A 285 -7.44 -4.93 18.92
C SER A 285 -8.24 -5.98 19.70
N ASP A 286 -9.55 -5.88 19.65
CA ASP A 286 -10.42 -6.65 20.53
C ASP A 286 -11.05 -7.86 19.81
N ILE A 287 -11.20 -7.86 18.47
CA ILE A 287 -11.65 -9.05 17.71
C ILE A 287 -10.67 -10.22 17.86
N ASP A 288 -9.38 -9.93 17.96
CA ASP A 288 -8.34 -10.94 18.20
C ASP A 288 -8.48 -11.54 19.60
N GLU A 289 -8.84 -10.73 20.60
CA GLU A 289 -9.07 -11.18 21.97
C GLU A 289 -10.35 -12.01 22.09
N VAL A 290 -11.47 -11.58 21.49
CA VAL A 290 -12.72 -12.39 21.40
C VAL A 290 -12.44 -13.74 20.71
N SER A 291 -11.63 -13.75 19.65
CA SER A 291 -11.31 -14.96 18.89
C SER A 291 -10.46 -15.93 19.71
N LEU A 292 -9.49 -15.45 20.48
CA LEU A 292 -8.68 -16.25 21.39
C LEU A 292 -9.52 -16.83 22.53
N CYS A 293 -10.47 -16.05 23.07
CA CYS A 293 -11.42 -16.53 24.07
C CYS A 293 -12.32 -17.63 23.48
N SER A 294 -12.88 -17.45 22.29
CA SER A 294 -13.80 -18.45 21.69
C SER A 294 -13.15 -19.80 21.33
N ALA A 295 -11.83 -19.85 21.18
CA ALA A 295 -11.10 -21.06 20.82
C ALA A 295 -10.82 -21.99 22.01
N ALA A 296 -10.94 -21.49 23.26
CA ALA A 296 -10.83 -22.31 24.45
C ALA A 296 -12.17 -23.01 24.73
N ALA A 297 -12.20 -24.34 24.68
CA ALA A 297 -13.42 -25.13 24.83
C ALA A 297 -13.85 -25.33 26.31
N ASN A 298 -13.90 -24.25 27.10
CA ASN A 298 -14.29 -24.28 28.51
C ASN A 298 -15.44 -23.28 28.76
N ASP A 299 -16.32 -23.51 29.74
CA ASP A 299 -17.43 -22.58 30.06
C ASP A 299 -16.93 -21.15 30.39
N THR A 300 -15.76 -21.03 31.02
CA THR A 300 -15.09 -19.74 31.29
C THR A 300 -14.73 -18.96 30.04
N ALA A 301 -14.56 -19.64 28.90
CA ALA A 301 -14.22 -19.04 27.63
C ALA A 301 -15.40 -18.27 27.02
N THR A 302 -16.63 -18.74 27.25
CA THR A 302 -17.86 -18.06 26.81
C THR A 302 -18.11 -16.79 27.62
N GLU A 303 -17.85 -16.82 28.93
CA GLU A 303 -17.93 -15.65 29.81
C GLU A 303 -16.86 -14.60 29.46
N ASN A 304 -15.64 -15.06 29.13
CA ASN A 304 -14.56 -14.18 28.64
C ASN A 304 -14.89 -13.54 27.28
N ALA A 305 -15.47 -14.31 26.34
CA ALA A 305 -15.90 -13.76 25.05
C ALA A 305 -17.02 -12.72 25.22
N PHE A 306 -17.98 -12.97 26.11
CA PHE A 306 -19.03 -12.00 26.42
C PHE A 306 -18.48 -10.72 27.06
N SER A 307 -17.56 -10.85 28.04
CA SER A 307 -16.88 -9.71 28.65
C SER A 307 -16.11 -8.88 27.62
N CYS A 308 -15.40 -9.52 26.70
CA CYS A 308 -14.68 -8.84 25.63
C CYS A 308 -15.66 -8.12 24.66
N LEU A 309 -16.78 -8.74 24.28
CA LEU A 309 -17.83 -8.08 23.49
C LEU A 309 -18.42 -6.84 24.20
N VAL A 310 -18.63 -6.90 25.51
CA VAL A 310 -19.10 -5.76 26.30
C VAL A 310 -18.05 -4.64 26.33
N GLN A 311 -16.77 -4.99 26.42
CA GLN A 311 -15.68 -4.01 26.35
C GLN A 311 -15.63 -3.32 24.97
N ILE A 312 -15.72 -4.09 23.87
CA ILE A 312 -15.81 -3.55 22.50
C ILE A 312 -16.98 -2.59 22.39
N HIS A 313 -18.17 -3.04 22.81
CA HIS A 313 -19.38 -2.22 22.75
C HIS A 313 -19.22 -0.92 23.54
N THR A 314 -18.62 -0.98 24.73
CA THR A 314 -18.38 0.19 25.58
C THR A 314 -17.39 1.15 24.93
N ARG A 315 -16.28 0.65 24.38
CA ARG A 315 -15.29 1.46 23.66
C ARG A 315 -15.88 2.12 22.42
N LEU A 316 -16.63 1.38 21.63
CA LEU A 316 -17.29 1.89 20.44
C LEU A 316 -18.31 2.98 20.79
N LYS A 317 -19.12 2.76 21.84
CA LYS A 317 -20.08 3.76 22.31
C LYS A 317 -19.39 5.02 22.83
N ASN A 318 -18.31 4.87 23.58
CA ASN A 318 -17.52 5.99 24.09
C ASN A 318 -16.89 6.78 22.93
N TRP A 319 -16.28 6.09 21.98
CA TRP A 319 -15.72 6.70 20.76
C TRP A 319 -16.79 7.48 19.99
N TYR A 320 -17.93 6.85 19.71
CA TYR A 320 -19.03 7.48 18.97
C TYR A 320 -19.59 8.70 19.71
N SER A 321 -19.73 8.63 21.04
CA SER A 321 -20.17 9.77 21.86
C SER A 321 -19.16 10.91 21.95
N GLY A 322 -17.88 10.62 21.71
CA GLY A 322 -16.79 11.60 21.66
C GLY A 322 -16.61 12.25 20.29
N LEU A 323 -17.33 11.79 19.26
CA LEU A 323 -17.24 12.39 17.93
C LEU A 323 -17.85 13.81 17.93
N PRO A 324 -17.20 14.77 17.25
CA PRO A 324 -17.80 16.06 16.95
C PRO A 324 -19.16 15.94 16.24
N THR A 325 -20.05 16.88 16.48
CA THR A 325 -21.43 16.87 15.93
C THR A 325 -21.49 16.87 14.41
N HIS A 326 -20.49 17.43 13.73
CA HIS A 326 -20.40 17.41 12.26
C HIS A 326 -19.85 16.09 11.69
N LEU A 327 -19.30 15.21 12.54
CA LEU A 327 -18.89 13.85 12.19
C LEU A 327 -19.90 12.80 12.64
N SER A 328 -20.79 13.12 13.58
CA SER A 328 -21.85 12.20 14.03
C SER A 328 -22.93 12.01 12.96
N TRP A 329 -23.47 10.80 12.86
CA TRP A 329 -24.58 10.51 11.96
C TRP A 329 -25.87 11.14 12.50
N SER A 330 -26.43 12.10 11.76
CA SER A 330 -27.70 12.77 12.05
C SER A 330 -28.63 12.74 10.84
N ASP A 331 -29.94 12.85 11.03
CA ASP A 331 -30.93 12.79 9.94
C ASP A 331 -30.69 13.88 8.88
N ASP A 332 -30.23 15.07 9.27
CA ASP A 332 -29.86 16.15 8.35
C ASP A 332 -28.60 15.82 7.52
N SER A 333 -27.65 15.08 8.11
CA SER A 333 -26.40 14.70 7.44
C SER A 333 -26.56 13.55 6.44
N GLN A 334 -27.62 12.74 6.54
CA GLN A 334 -27.82 11.56 5.69
C GLN A 334 -27.94 11.89 4.19
N HIS A 335 -28.52 13.04 3.86
CA HIS A 335 -28.79 13.42 2.48
C HIS A 335 -27.64 14.19 1.81
N SER A 336 -26.72 14.76 2.59
CA SER A 336 -25.58 15.54 2.08
C SER A 336 -24.21 14.97 2.48
N ALA A 337 -24.17 13.79 3.11
CA ALA A 337 -22.93 13.19 3.58
C ALA A 337 -21.96 12.94 2.42
N PRO A 338 -20.71 13.42 2.52
CA PRO A 338 -19.69 13.06 1.55
C PRO A 338 -19.35 11.55 1.67
N PRO A 339 -18.85 10.90 0.60
CA PRO A 339 -18.62 9.46 0.59
C PRO A 339 -17.70 8.95 1.72
N ASN A 340 -16.73 9.75 2.13
CA ASN A 340 -15.82 9.42 3.23
C ASN A 340 -16.52 9.44 4.61
N LEU A 341 -17.53 10.28 4.82
CA LEU A 341 -18.34 10.28 6.04
C LEU A 341 -19.22 9.02 6.08
N TYR A 342 -19.81 8.64 4.94
CA TYR A 342 -20.55 7.38 4.84
C TYR A 342 -19.67 6.17 5.19
N LEU A 343 -18.44 6.12 4.69
CA LEU A 343 -17.50 5.02 5.00
C LEU A 343 -17.13 4.95 6.48
N LEU A 344 -17.06 6.09 7.19
CA LEU A 344 -16.80 6.12 8.63
C LEU A 344 -17.91 5.42 9.42
N HIS A 345 -19.17 5.53 8.97
CA HIS A 345 -20.36 4.99 9.64
C HIS A 345 -20.85 3.64 9.08
N GLN A 346 -20.16 3.08 8.10
CA GLN A 346 -20.50 1.78 7.52
C GLN A 346 -20.01 0.59 8.39
N GLN A 347 -19.03 0.83 9.26
CA GLN A 347 -18.44 -0.19 10.16
C GLN A 347 -19.35 -0.44 11.37
#